data_AF-A0A392ND61-F1
#
_entry.id   AF-A0A392ND61-F1
#
_cell.length_a   1.000
_cell.length_b   1.000
_cell.length_c   1.000
_cell.angle_alpha   90.00
_cell.angle_beta   90.00
_cell.angle_gamma   90.00
#
_symmetry.space_group_name_H-M   'P 1'
#
loop_
_entity.id
_entity.type
_entity.pdbx_description
1 polymer ?
#
loop_
_entity_poly.entity_id
_entity_poly.type
_entity_poly.pdbx_seq_one_letter_code
_entity_poly.pdbx_strand_id
1 'polypeptide(L)'
;MENMAFFFSELSLTQYSIMCDYKPSTIAASAVYCARIVLGRYPFWSNELKMCTGYSDEKLLCCVKVMMELCYETCKEGTMEVFKKFSSLYKSRVSCIAQEIFQEAFLS
;
A
#
# COMPACT_ATOMS: atom_id res chain seq x y z
N MET A 1 0.59 -11.36 -2.90
CA MET A 1 1.07 -10.31 -1.98
C MET A 1 2.09 -9.41 -2.68
N GLU A 2 3.08 -9.97 -3.37
CA GLU A 2 4.11 -9.21 -4.09
C GLU A 2 3.54 -8.13 -5.05
N ASN A 3 2.60 -8.49 -5.93
CA ASN A 3 1.95 -7.50 -6.82
C ASN A 3 1.26 -6.35 -6.07
N MET A 4 0.71 -6.61 -4.88
CA MET A 4 0.08 -5.59 -4.05
C MET A 4 1.12 -4.65 -3.43
N ALA A 5 2.25 -5.18 -2.98
CA ALA A 5 3.36 -4.38 -2.49
C ALA A 5 3.99 -3.53 -3.62
N PHE A 6 4.09 -4.08 -4.83
CA PHE A 6 4.51 -3.30 -6.01
C PHE A 6 3.53 -2.20 -6.37
N PHE A 7 2.22 -2.48 -6.29
CA PHE A 7 1.20 -1.47 -6.49
C PHE A 7 1.37 -0.30 -5.51
N PHE A 8 1.48 -0.57 -4.20
CA PHE A 8 1.69 0.49 -3.19
C PHE A 8 3.02 1.21 -3.37
N SER A 9 4.07 0.51 -3.79
CA SER A 9 5.38 1.12 -4.07
C SER A 9 5.29 2.08 -5.27
N GLU A 10 4.68 1.67 -6.37
CA GLU A 10 4.47 2.55 -7.53
C GLU A 10 3.49 3.68 -7.24
N LEU A 11 2.46 3.43 -6.43
CA LEU A 11 1.54 4.46 -6.00
C LEU A 11 2.26 5.54 -5.20
N SER A 12 3.16 5.17 -4.28
CA SER A 12 3.92 6.18 -3.52
C SER A 12 4.76 7.10 -4.40
N LEU A 13 5.22 6.64 -5.57
CA LEU A 13 6.01 7.46 -6.51
C LEU A 13 5.17 8.57 -7.14
N THR A 14 3.84 8.45 -7.12
CA THR A 14 2.94 9.48 -7.65
C THR A 14 2.81 10.68 -6.71
N GLN A 15 3.17 10.53 -5.43
CA GLN A 15 3.07 11.56 -4.41
C GLN A 15 4.45 12.05 -3.98
N TYR A 16 4.79 13.28 -4.39
CA TYR A 16 6.11 13.87 -4.16
C TYR A 16 6.49 13.95 -2.68
N SER A 17 5.53 14.25 -1.79
CA SER A 17 5.79 14.35 -0.35
C SER A 17 6.29 13.02 0.23
N ILE A 18 5.70 11.88 -0.15
CA ILE A 18 6.13 10.57 0.35
C ILE A 18 7.60 10.30 -0.01
N MET A 19 8.01 10.67 -1.24
CA MET A 19 9.38 10.47 -1.70
C MET A 19 10.40 11.38 -1.02
N CYS A 20 9.99 12.57 -0.57
CA CYS A 20 10.87 13.50 0.13
C CYS A 20 10.94 13.21 1.63
N ASP A 21 9.83 12.79 2.23
CA ASP A 21 9.70 12.66 3.68
C ASP A 21 10.20 11.31 4.20
N TYR A 22 10.24 10.28 3.35
CA TYR A 22 10.59 8.90 3.75
C TYR A 22 11.73 8.31 2.91
N LYS A 23 12.55 7.48 3.56
CA LYS A 23 13.62 6.74 2.87
C LYS A 23 13.03 5.63 1.98
N PRO A 24 13.69 5.25 0.88
CA PRO A 24 13.23 4.15 0.01
C PRO A 24 12.97 2.84 0.76
N SER A 25 13.78 2.51 1.78
CA SER A 25 13.56 1.30 2.59
C SER A 25 12.34 1.40 3.51
N THR A 26 12.02 2.59 4.01
CA THR A 26 10.79 2.86 4.78
C THR A 26 9.57 2.75 3.89
N ILE A 27 9.63 3.29 2.67
CA ILE A 27 8.55 3.19 1.67
C ILE A 27 8.32 1.73 1.30
N ALA A 28 9.39 0.96 1.01
CA ALA A 28 9.27 -0.46 0.69
C ALA A 28 8.66 -1.29 1.83
N ALA A 29 9.09 -1.07 3.07
CA ALA A 29 8.51 -1.73 4.25
C ALA A 29 7.04 -1.35 4.44
N SER A 30 6.70 -0.07 4.26
CA SER A 30 5.33 0.45 4.37
C SER A 30 4.43 -0.09 3.26
N ALA A 31 4.95 -0.29 2.05
CA ALA A 31 4.20 -0.90 0.95
C ALA A 31 3.84 -2.36 1.24
N VAL A 32 4.76 -3.14 1.82
CA VAL A 32 4.48 -4.50 2.29
C VAL A 32 3.44 -4.48 3.41
N TYR A 33 3.54 -3.53 4.33
CA TYR A 33 2.56 -3.36 5.40
C TYR A 33 1.17 -3.04 4.84
N CYS A 34 1.03 -2.01 3.99
CA CYS A 34 -0.23 -1.67 3.33
C CYS A 34 -0.83 -2.86 2.60
N ALA A 35 -0.01 -3.60 1.85
CA ALA A 35 -0.44 -4.81 1.16
C ALA A 35 -1.00 -5.88 2.12
N ARG A 36 -0.40 -6.04 3.30
CA ARG A 36 -0.88 -6.98 4.33
C ARG A 36 -2.17 -6.50 4.99
N ILE A 37 -2.32 -5.19 5.23
CA ILE A 37 -3.57 -4.59 5.74
C ILE A 37 -4.71 -4.88 4.79
N VAL A 38 -4.56 -4.48 3.52
CA VAL A 38 -5.62 -4.67 2.53
C VAL A 38 -5.92 -6.16 2.34
N LEU A 39 -4.91 -7.04 2.33
CA LEU A 39 -5.16 -8.49 2.20
C LEU A 39 -5.64 -9.17 3.51
N GLY A 40 -5.89 -8.44 4.60
CA GLY A 40 -6.35 -9.00 5.88
C GLY A 40 -5.36 -9.96 6.55
N ARG A 41 -4.05 -9.77 6.31
CA ARG A 41 -2.99 -10.70 6.73
C ARG A 41 -2.44 -10.33 8.12
N TYR A 42 -3.06 -10.88 9.16
CA TYR A 42 -2.62 -10.69 10.55
C TYR A 42 -1.43 -11.60 10.94
N PRO A 43 -0.52 -11.12 11.82
CA PRO A 43 -0.36 -9.71 12.22
C PRO A 43 0.09 -8.86 11.02
N PHE A 44 -0.42 -7.62 10.90
CA PHE A 44 -0.14 -6.80 9.73
C PHE A 44 1.35 -6.44 9.59
N TRP A 45 2.03 -6.19 10.70
CA TRP A 45 3.48 -6.16 10.80
C TRP A 45 3.95 -7.24 11.77
N SER A 46 4.60 -8.29 11.26
CA SER A 46 4.98 -9.45 12.06
C SER A 46 6.35 -9.28 12.73
N ASN A 47 6.61 -10.08 13.78
CA ASN A 47 7.91 -10.07 14.44
C ASN A 47 9.04 -10.46 13.48
N GLU A 48 8.80 -11.37 12.53
CA GLU A 48 9.78 -11.76 11.52
C GLU A 48 10.14 -10.56 10.62
N LEU A 49 9.14 -9.78 10.18
CA LEU A 49 9.39 -8.57 9.38
C LEU A 49 10.19 -7.53 10.17
N LYS A 50 9.87 -7.33 11.45
CA LYS A 50 10.64 -6.47 12.34
C LYS A 50 12.08 -6.96 12.51
N MET A 51 12.30 -8.27 12.68
CA MET A 51 13.63 -8.86 12.83
C MET A 51 14.47 -8.74 11.56
N CYS A 52 13.88 -8.98 10.38
CA CYS A 52 14.59 -8.90 9.10
C CYS A 52 14.91 -7.47 8.65
N THR A 53 14.03 -6.50 8.95
CA THR A 53 14.17 -5.13 8.45
C THR A 53 14.64 -4.11 9.49
N GLY A 54 14.51 -4.43 10.79
CA GLY A 54 14.76 -3.51 11.89
C GLY A 54 13.67 -2.45 12.12
N TYR A 55 12.60 -2.42 11.31
CA TYR A 55 11.51 -1.47 11.46
C TYR A 55 10.47 -1.95 12.47
N SER A 56 10.14 -1.08 13.44
CA SER A 56 8.97 -1.27 14.30
C SER A 56 7.71 -0.76 13.60
N ASP A 57 6.57 -1.28 14.03
CA ASP A 57 5.24 -0.84 13.59
C ASP A 57 5.10 0.69 13.69
N GLU A 58 5.39 1.23 14.88
CA GLU A 58 5.39 2.68 15.18
C GLU A 58 6.17 3.53 14.17
N LYS A 59 7.31 3.04 13.67
CA LYS A 59 8.15 3.77 12.70
C LYS A 59 7.53 3.79 11.31
N LEU A 60 6.71 2.79 10.97
CA LEU A 60 6.10 2.66 9.64
C LEU A 60 4.70 3.28 9.57
N LEU A 61 3.98 3.33 10.70
CA LEU A 61 2.58 3.77 10.74
C LEU A 61 2.33 5.13 10.08
N CYS A 62 3.23 6.10 10.21
CA CYS A 62 3.06 7.41 9.58
C CYS A 62 3.08 7.30 8.05
N CYS A 63 4.04 6.57 7.47
CA CYS A 63 4.13 6.36 6.03
C CYS A 63 2.96 5.50 5.52
N VAL A 64 2.61 4.44 6.26
CA VAL A 64 1.46 3.56 5.95
C VAL A 64 0.16 4.34 5.86
N LYS A 65 -0.12 5.23 6.83
CA LYS A 65 -1.34 6.06 6.82
C LYS A 65 -1.43 6.92 5.57
N VAL A 66 -0.35 7.67 5.26
CA VAL A 66 -0.31 8.54 4.08
C VAL A 66 -0.46 7.73 2.78
N MET A 67 0.15 6.54 2.69
CA MET A 67 -0.01 5.67 1.52
C MET A 67 -1.43 5.11 1.37
N MET A 68 -2.10 4.78 2.48
CA MET A 68 -3.48 4.29 2.48
C MET A 68 -4.48 5.38 2.11
N GLU A 69 -4.28 6.61 2.60
CA GLU A 69 -5.07 7.79 2.22
C GLU A 69 -4.93 8.08 0.72
N LEU A 70 -3.69 8.13 0.22
CA LEU A 70 -3.41 8.29 -1.21
C LEU A 70 -4.10 7.20 -2.05
N CYS A 71 -4.06 5.94 -1.57
CA CYS A 71 -4.73 4.83 -2.24
C CYS A 71 -6.24 5.02 -2.30
N TYR A 72 -6.85 5.42 -1.19
CA TYR A 72 -8.27 5.70 -1.11
C TYR A 72 -8.71 6.79 -2.10
N GLU A 73 -7.99 7.92 -2.12
CA GLU A 73 -8.25 9.02 -3.07
C GLU A 73 -8.10 8.56 -4.52
N THR A 74 -7.03 7.82 -4.81
CA THR A 74 -6.77 7.28 -6.14
C THR A 74 -7.84 6.27 -6.59
N CYS A 75 -8.34 5.44 -5.66
CA CYS A 75 -9.42 4.48 -5.92
C CYS A 75 -10.75 5.16 -6.22
N LYS A 76 -11.00 6.36 -5.67
CA LYS A 76 -12.21 7.15 -5.94
C LYS A 76 -12.20 7.71 -7.36
N GLU A 77 -11.04 8.14 -7.85
CA GLU A 77 -10.91 8.72 -9.19
C GLU A 77 -10.72 7.64 -10.27
N GLY A 78 -9.92 6.59 -10.00
CA GLY A 78 -9.70 5.46 -10.91
C GLY A 78 -8.98 5.79 -12.23
N THR A 79 -8.54 7.03 -12.43
CA THR A 79 -7.98 7.53 -13.70
C THR A 79 -6.46 7.36 -13.81
N MET A 80 -5.77 7.23 -12.68
CA MET A 80 -4.31 7.16 -12.58
C MET A 80 -3.73 5.97 -13.34
N GLU A 81 -2.61 6.19 -14.04
CA GLU A 81 -1.95 5.19 -14.87
C GLU A 81 -1.48 3.97 -14.06
N VAL A 82 -0.99 4.20 -12.84
CA VAL A 82 -0.64 3.13 -11.90
C VAL A 82 -1.86 2.23 -11.64
N PHE A 83 -3.04 2.80 -11.42
CA PHE A 83 -4.24 2.01 -11.17
C PHE A 83 -4.62 1.14 -12.38
N LYS A 84 -4.54 1.70 -13.59
CA LYS A 84 -4.79 0.98 -14.86
C LYS A 84 -3.79 -0.15 -15.06
N LYS A 85 -2.50 0.09 -14.83
CA LYS A 85 -1.43 -0.92 -14.93
C LYS A 85 -1.72 -2.14 -14.06
N PHE A 86 -2.16 -1.92 -12.83
CA PHE A 86 -2.41 -2.98 -11.85
C PHE A 86 -3.82 -3.59 -11.89
N SER A 87 -4.69 -3.10 -12.79
CA SER A 87 -6.06 -3.61 -12.98
C SER A 87 -6.13 -4.90 -13.81
N SER A 88 -5.05 -5.25 -14.52
CA SER A 88 -5.01 -6.42 -15.39
C SER A 88 -4.89 -7.74 -14.61
N LEU A 89 -5.36 -8.85 -15.20
CA LEU A 89 -5.19 -10.20 -14.65
C LEU A 89 -3.71 -10.57 -14.48
N TYR A 90 -2.84 -10.11 -15.39
CA TYR A 90 -1.39 -10.32 -15.29
C TYR A 90 -0.80 -9.70 -14.01
N LYS A 91 -1.36 -8.57 -13.55
CA LYS A 91 -1.02 -7.92 -12.28
C LYS A 91 -1.93 -8.34 -11.12
N SER A 92 -2.62 -9.46 -11.25
CA SER A 92 -3.54 -10.02 -10.25
C SER A 92 -4.70 -9.09 -9.85
N ARG A 93 -5.03 -8.09 -10.69
CA ARG A 93 -6.12 -7.12 -10.44
C ARG A 93 -6.05 -6.43 -9.07
N VAL A 94 -4.83 -6.25 -8.53
CA VAL A 94 -4.64 -5.79 -7.15
C VAL A 94 -5.19 -4.39 -6.88
N SER A 95 -5.24 -3.54 -7.91
CA SER A 95 -5.86 -2.21 -7.79
C SER A 95 -7.39 -2.30 -7.63
N CYS A 96 -8.05 -3.22 -8.33
CA CYS A 96 -9.48 -3.49 -8.15
C CYS A 96 -9.78 -4.03 -6.74
N ILE A 97 -8.96 -4.96 -6.25
CA ILE A 97 -9.11 -5.53 -4.90
C ILE A 97 -8.98 -4.43 -3.84
N ALA A 98 -7.99 -3.53 -3.98
CA ALA A 98 -7.86 -2.39 -3.07
C ALA A 98 -9.11 -1.52 -3.09
N GLN A 99 -9.63 -1.18 -4.28
CA GLN A 99 -10.82 -0.36 -4.43
C GLN A 99 -12.07 -0.99 -3.79
N GLU A 100 -12.30 -2.29 -3.99
CA GLU A 100 -13.42 -3.03 -3.38
C GLU A 100 -13.36 -2.95 -1.85
N ILE A 101 -12.19 -3.20 -1.26
CA ILE A 101 -12.01 -3.20 0.20
C ILE A 101 -12.23 -1.81 0.80
N PHE A 102 -11.76 -0.75 0.13
CA PHE A 102 -12.00 0.62 0.59
C PHE A 102 -13.46 1.05 0.44
N GLN A 103 -14.19 0.52 -0.54
CA GLN A 103 -15.63 0.74 -0.67
C GLN A 103 -16.43 0.02 0.41
N GLU A 104 -16.09 -1.23 0.73
CA GLU A 104 -16.71 -1.99 1.83
C GLU A 104 -16.49 -1.30 3.18
N ALA A 105 -15.27 -0.81 3.44
CA ALA A 105 -14.93 -0.08 4.66
C ALA A 105 -15.66 1.28 4.80
N PHE A 106 -16.19 1.84 3.71
CA PHE A 106 -17.02 3.06 3.75
C PHE A 106 -18.50 2.78 4.03
N LEU A 107 -18.97 1.57 3.72
CA LEU A 107 -20.38 1.15 3.85
C LEU A 107 -20.67 0.39 5.17
N SER A 108 -19.66 0.18 6.00
CA SER A 108 -19.74 -0.49 7.32
C SER A 108 -19.57 0.49 8.47
#